data_AF-D1YV37-F1
#
_entry.id   AF-D1YV37-F1
#
_cell.length_a   1.000
_cell.length_b   1.000
_cell.length_c   1.000
_cell.angle_alpha   90.00
_cell.angle_beta   90.00
_cell.angle_gamma   90.00
#
_symmetry.space_group_name_H-M   'P 1'
#
loop_
_entity.id
_entity.type
_entity.pdbx_description
1 polymer ?
#
loop_
_entity_poly.entity_id
_entity_poly.type
_entity_poly.pdbx_seq_one_letter_code
_entity_poly.pdbx_strand_id
1 'polypeptide(L)'
;MGSIVHLLSMELFGESIPLSEFPVRKDITGIGMSDWDVYTSRLAKKLGYTNTFYHKEPKLDIISVDDIQNGKYDFIISSDVFEHVVPPVSTAFYNTGKLLKRGGVLIFSVPYISTPGHGTVEHFPDLYQYKIINMRQGKILKNITAEGVSQTYTNLTFHGGKGNTLEMRSFSESSLWDELRKAGFKDIKKYNQSYKEYGIVWTDEHITHCSPPLTARI
;
A
#
# COMPACT_ATOMS: atom_id res chain seq x y z
N MET A 1 -0.73 -12.36 3.97
CA MET A 1 0.69 -12.78 4.13
C MET A 1 1.14 -13.73 3.03
N GLY A 2 0.56 -14.93 2.88
CA GLY A 2 0.97 -15.90 1.85
C GLY A 2 0.90 -15.35 0.42
N SER A 3 -0.12 -14.55 0.13
CA SER A 3 -0.29 -13.87 -1.16
C SER A 3 0.86 -12.92 -1.50
N ILE A 4 1.32 -12.07 -0.57
CA ILE A 4 2.41 -11.11 -0.83
C ILE A 4 3.72 -11.82 -1.18
N VAL A 5 4.08 -12.87 -0.44
CA VAL A 5 5.29 -13.66 -0.73
C VAL A 5 5.18 -14.37 -2.08
N HIS A 6 4.00 -14.93 -2.38
CA HIS A 6 3.72 -15.54 -3.68
C HIS A 6 3.88 -14.54 -4.82
N LEU A 7 3.24 -13.38 -4.74
CA LEU A 7 3.34 -12.31 -5.75
C LEU A 7 4.79 -11.87 -5.96
N LEU A 8 5.51 -11.60 -4.86
CA LEU A 8 6.91 -11.23 -4.92
C LEU A 8 7.76 -12.31 -5.61
N SER A 9 7.54 -13.57 -5.26
CA SER A 9 8.26 -14.69 -5.86
C SER A 9 8.00 -14.82 -7.36
N MET A 10 6.72 -14.74 -7.76
CA MET A 10 6.34 -14.79 -9.17
C MET A 10 6.98 -13.65 -9.96
N GLU A 11 7.03 -12.44 -9.40
CA GLU A 11 7.60 -11.27 -10.08
C GLU A 11 9.13 -11.28 -10.10
N LEU A 12 9.81 -11.82 -9.08
CA LEU A 12 11.28 -11.84 -9.05
C LEU A 12 11.89 -13.07 -9.74
N PHE A 13 11.22 -14.22 -9.67
CA PHE A 13 11.79 -15.51 -10.07
C PHE A 13 10.96 -16.25 -11.13
N GLY A 14 9.75 -15.76 -11.46
CA GLY A 14 8.88 -16.40 -12.45
C GLY A 14 8.11 -17.61 -11.93
N GLU A 15 8.34 -18.01 -10.68
CA GLU A 15 7.70 -19.14 -10.02
C GLU A 15 7.42 -18.85 -8.54
N SER A 16 6.47 -19.58 -7.96
CA SER A 16 6.08 -19.44 -6.57
C SER A 16 6.91 -20.33 -5.68
N ILE A 17 7.99 -19.80 -5.12
CA ILE A 17 8.83 -20.48 -4.15
C ILE A 17 8.57 -19.98 -2.73
N PRO A 18 8.63 -20.85 -1.71
CA PRO A 18 8.55 -20.42 -0.32
C PRO A 18 9.69 -19.45 0.04
N LEU A 19 9.41 -18.47 0.91
CA LEU A 19 10.42 -17.48 1.34
C LEU A 19 11.69 -18.12 1.96
N SER A 20 11.57 -19.30 2.57
CA SER A 20 12.72 -20.07 3.07
C SER A 20 13.68 -20.49 1.96
N GLU A 21 13.17 -20.71 0.76
CA GLU A 21 13.87 -21.23 -0.41
C GLU A 21 14.31 -20.14 -1.39
N PHE A 22 13.93 -18.89 -1.15
CA PHE A 22 14.43 -17.77 -1.93
C PHE A 22 15.97 -17.84 -2.06
N PRO A 23 16.53 -17.63 -3.26
CA PRO A 23 17.97 -17.50 -3.42
C PRO A 23 18.47 -16.30 -2.64
N VAL A 24 19.72 -16.35 -2.19
CA VAL A 24 20.37 -15.19 -1.57
C VAL A 24 20.82 -14.25 -2.67
N ARG A 25 20.14 -13.12 -2.82
CA ARG A 25 20.34 -12.10 -3.87
C ARG A 25 20.27 -10.70 -3.26
N LYS A 26 21.36 -10.32 -2.58
CA LYS A 26 21.50 -9.00 -1.92
C LYS A 26 21.56 -7.83 -2.87
N ASP A 27 21.84 -8.10 -4.14
CA ASP A 27 21.78 -7.17 -5.26
C ASP A 27 20.35 -6.82 -5.68
N ILE A 28 19.36 -7.68 -5.40
CA ILE A 28 17.95 -7.35 -5.55
C ILE A 28 17.50 -6.59 -4.31
N THR A 29 17.27 -5.30 -4.50
CA THR A 29 16.97 -4.33 -3.44
C THR A 29 15.48 -4.00 -3.43
N GLY A 30 14.89 -3.92 -2.24
CA GLY A 30 13.50 -3.53 -2.13
C GLY A 30 13.15 -2.99 -0.75
N ILE A 31 11.99 -2.34 -0.67
CA ILE A 31 11.50 -1.77 0.59
C ILE A 31 10.07 -2.18 0.88
N GLY A 32 9.76 -2.26 2.16
CA GLY A 32 8.40 -2.44 2.67
C GLY A 32 7.87 -1.17 3.32
N MET A 33 6.55 -0.97 3.31
CA MET A 33 5.89 0.14 4.01
C MET A 33 5.18 -0.38 5.26
N SER A 34 5.90 -0.42 6.38
CA SER A 34 5.43 -0.97 7.66
C SER A 34 4.96 -2.42 7.55
N ASP A 35 5.68 -3.21 6.76
CA ASP A 35 5.41 -4.63 6.52
C ASP A 35 5.45 -5.45 7.81
N TRP A 36 4.73 -6.57 7.82
CA TRP A 36 4.59 -7.41 9.01
C TRP A 36 5.90 -8.16 9.35
N ASP A 37 6.33 -8.06 10.60
CA ASP A 37 7.63 -8.54 11.08
C ASP A 37 7.93 -10.02 10.81
N VAL A 38 6.88 -10.84 10.64
CA VAL A 38 6.99 -12.28 10.40
C VAL A 38 7.76 -12.60 9.11
N TYR A 39 7.63 -11.78 8.06
CA TYR A 39 8.34 -12.00 6.80
C TYR A 39 9.49 -11.02 6.54
N THR A 40 9.49 -9.84 7.16
CA THR A 40 10.52 -8.80 6.93
C THR A 40 11.92 -9.30 7.27
N SER A 41 12.08 -9.96 8.41
CA SER A 41 13.37 -10.51 8.87
C SER A 41 13.90 -11.63 7.96
N ARG A 42 13.00 -12.39 7.33
CA ARG A 42 13.36 -13.46 6.39
C ARG A 42 13.72 -12.89 5.02
N LEU A 43 12.95 -11.91 4.53
CA LEU A 43 13.30 -11.17 3.31
C LEU A 43 14.65 -10.48 3.46
N ALA A 44 14.90 -9.80 4.58
CA ALA A 44 16.17 -9.15 4.86
C ALA A 44 17.36 -10.13 5.00
N LYS A 45 17.14 -11.43 5.14
CA LYS A 45 18.21 -12.44 5.05
C LYS A 45 18.50 -12.85 3.61
N LYS A 46 17.49 -12.88 2.75
CA LYS A 46 17.59 -13.36 1.37
C LYS A 46 17.90 -12.25 0.37
N LEU A 47 17.27 -11.10 0.49
CA LEU A 47 17.34 -9.97 -0.44
C LEU A 47 17.97 -8.74 0.21
N GLY A 48 18.27 -7.72 -0.58
CA GLY A 48 18.65 -6.37 -0.12
C GLY A 48 17.42 -5.59 0.38
N TYR A 49 16.63 -6.20 1.27
CA TYR A 49 15.33 -5.70 1.70
C TYR A 49 15.40 -4.90 3.00
N THR A 50 14.72 -3.76 3.04
CA THR A 50 14.57 -2.90 4.24
C THR A 50 13.09 -2.60 4.49
N ASN A 51 12.58 -2.92 5.68
CA ASN A 51 11.25 -2.44 6.08
C ASN A 51 11.37 -0.98 6.55
N THR A 52 10.49 -0.12 6.06
CA THR A 52 10.46 1.31 6.38
C THR A 52 9.19 1.67 7.15
N PHE A 53 9.19 2.80 7.85
CA PHE A 53 8.06 3.22 8.68
C PHE A 53 7.76 4.71 8.50
N TYR A 54 6.50 5.09 8.69
CA TYR A 54 6.13 6.51 8.67
C TYR A 54 6.62 7.27 9.92
N HIS A 55 6.68 6.59 11.07
CA HIS A 55 6.84 7.23 12.39
C HIS A 55 8.21 7.01 13.06
N LYS A 56 9.10 6.21 12.47
CA LYS A 56 10.41 5.87 13.04
C LYS A 56 11.40 5.46 11.96
N GLU A 57 12.68 5.39 12.32
CA GLU A 57 13.71 4.87 11.42
C GLU A 57 13.61 3.34 11.22
N PRO A 58 13.92 2.81 10.02
CA PRO A 58 14.21 3.54 8.78
C PRO A 58 12.95 4.25 8.25
N LYS A 59 12.98 5.57 8.08
CA LYS A 59 11.77 6.35 7.80
C LYS A 59 11.47 6.46 6.31
N LEU A 60 10.20 6.27 5.95
CA LEU A 60 9.67 6.62 4.64
C LEU A 60 8.35 7.35 4.79
N ASP A 61 8.30 8.56 4.26
CA ASP A 61 7.06 9.29 4.00
C ASP A 61 6.78 9.24 2.49
N ILE A 62 5.80 8.45 2.06
CA ILE A 62 5.56 8.20 0.63
C ILE A 62 5.03 9.44 -0.10
N ILE A 63 4.51 10.45 0.62
CA ILE A 63 4.12 11.73 0.00
C ILE A 63 5.28 12.72 -0.09
N SER A 64 6.40 12.47 0.59
CA SER A 64 7.58 13.33 0.61
C SER A 64 8.86 12.50 0.55
N VAL A 65 9.14 11.95 -0.64
CA VAL A 65 10.32 11.12 -0.89
C VAL A 65 11.52 11.98 -1.28
N ASP A 66 12.71 11.58 -0.82
CA ASP A 66 13.98 12.19 -1.21
C ASP A 66 14.37 11.75 -2.63
N ASP A 67 14.76 12.70 -3.48
CA ASP A 67 15.20 12.43 -4.85
C ASP A 67 16.44 11.52 -4.93
N ILE A 68 17.25 11.44 -3.87
CA ILE A 68 18.38 10.49 -3.77
C ILE A 68 17.89 9.03 -3.82
N GLN A 69 16.62 8.77 -3.52
CA GLN A 69 16.04 7.44 -3.59
C GLN A 69 15.40 7.10 -4.95
N ASN A 70 15.40 8.03 -5.91
CA ASN A 70 14.82 7.80 -7.22
C ASN A 70 15.53 6.64 -7.95
N GLY A 71 14.75 5.72 -8.50
CA GLY A 71 15.25 4.60 -9.29
C GLY A 71 16.12 3.61 -8.50
N LYS A 72 15.93 3.50 -7.19
CA LYS A 72 16.85 2.76 -6.32
C LYS A 72 16.42 1.33 -6.04
N TYR A 73 15.12 1.01 -6.16
CA TYR A 73 14.57 -0.27 -5.72
C TYR A 73 14.07 -1.13 -6.88
N ASP A 74 14.34 -2.43 -6.84
CA ASP A 74 13.82 -3.43 -7.78
C ASP A 74 12.37 -3.77 -7.46
N PHE A 75 11.98 -3.71 -6.19
CA PHE A 75 10.60 -3.91 -5.76
C PHE A 75 10.21 -3.07 -4.54
N ILE A 76 8.91 -2.79 -4.42
CA ILE A 76 8.30 -2.16 -3.25
C ILE A 76 7.12 -3.02 -2.81
N ILE A 77 6.98 -3.23 -1.49
CA ILE A 77 5.82 -3.89 -0.90
C ILE A 77 5.03 -2.85 -0.10
N SER A 78 3.73 -2.76 -0.36
CA SER A 78 2.82 -1.88 0.37
C SER A 78 1.48 -2.57 0.56
N SER A 79 1.15 -2.91 1.81
CA SER A 79 -0.12 -3.54 2.18
C SER A 79 -0.86 -2.68 3.20
N ASP A 80 -2.09 -2.28 2.84
CA ASP A 80 -3.03 -1.55 3.71
C ASP A 80 -2.45 -0.21 4.22
N VAL A 81 -1.81 0.51 3.30
CA VAL A 81 -1.17 1.82 3.56
C VAL A 81 -1.86 2.95 2.80
N PHE A 82 -2.22 2.73 1.54
CA PHE A 82 -2.61 3.82 0.64
C PHE A 82 -4.01 4.36 0.92
N GLU A 83 -4.88 3.61 1.60
CA GLU A 83 -6.18 4.08 2.10
C GLU A 83 -6.03 5.09 3.24
N HIS A 84 -4.85 5.17 3.85
CA HIS A 84 -4.53 6.04 4.98
C HIS A 84 -3.71 7.27 4.61
N VAL A 85 -3.18 7.32 3.39
CA VAL A 85 -2.37 8.43 2.90
C VAL A 85 -3.25 9.69 2.80
N VAL A 86 -2.76 10.85 3.20
CA VAL A 86 -3.53 12.10 3.05
C VAL A 86 -3.72 12.45 1.56
N PRO A 87 -4.85 13.08 1.16
CA PRO A 87 -5.04 13.49 -0.22
C PRO A 87 -4.04 14.59 -0.66
N PRO A 88 -3.70 14.69 -1.96
CA PRO A 88 -4.12 13.78 -3.03
C PRO A 88 -3.29 12.49 -3.04
N VAL A 89 -3.95 11.34 -3.10
CA VAL A 89 -3.29 10.03 -3.07
C VAL A 89 -2.40 9.78 -4.30
N SER A 90 -2.67 10.47 -5.40
CA SER A 90 -1.87 10.41 -6.63
C SER A 90 -0.40 10.70 -6.38
N THR A 91 -0.07 11.56 -5.43
CA THR A 91 1.34 11.84 -5.05
C THR A 91 2.05 10.58 -4.57
N ALA A 92 1.38 9.74 -3.78
CA ALA A 92 1.98 8.51 -3.28
C ALA A 92 2.20 7.47 -4.39
N PHE A 93 1.26 7.33 -5.32
CA PHE A 93 1.43 6.46 -6.50
C PHE A 93 2.59 6.94 -7.38
N TYR A 94 2.63 8.24 -7.68
CA TYR A 94 3.70 8.85 -8.45
C TYR A 94 5.08 8.66 -7.80
N ASN A 95 5.19 8.94 -6.51
CA ASN A 95 6.44 8.76 -5.76
C ASN A 95 6.86 7.29 -5.69
N THR A 96 5.93 6.36 -5.56
CA THR A 96 6.23 4.92 -5.63
C THR A 96 6.86 4.54 -6.97
N GLY A 97 6.32 5.06 -8.08
CA GLY A 97 6.92 4.91 -9.40
C GLY A 97 8.33 5.50 -9.50
N LYS A 98 8.55 6.70 -8.91
CA LYS A 98 9.89 7.33 -8.88
C LYS A 98 10.92 6.50 -8.12
N LEU A 99 10.54 5.86 -7.03
CA LEU A 99 11.45 5.05 -6.20
C LEU A 99 11.90 3.75 -6.90
N LEU A 100 11.09 3.24 -7.82
CA LEU A 100 11.39 2.01 -8.55
C LEU A 100 12.39 2.23 -9.69
N LYS A 101 13.31 1.29 -9.86
CA LYS A 101 14.13 1.14 -11.07
C LYS A 101 13.22 0.92 -12.28
N ARG A 102 13.75 1.15 -13.48
CA ARG A 102 13.08 0.73 -14.73
C ARG A 102 12.82 -0.77 -14.69
N GLY A 103 11.58 -1.20 -14.96
CA GLY A 103 11.17 -2.60 -14.84
C GLY A 103 10.93 -3.08 -13.41
N GLY A 104 11.12 -2.22 -12.40
CA GLY A 104 10.81 -2.51 -11.01
C GLY A 104 9.31 -2.73 -10.77
N VAL A 105 8.98 -3.42 -9.69
CA VAL A 105 7.62 -3.86 -9.41
C VAL A 105 7.10 -3.39 -8.06
N LEU A 106 5.87 -2.91 -8.04
CA LEU A 106 5.10 -2.68 -6.82
C LEU A 106 4.24 -3.93 -6.54
N ILE A 107 4.37 -4.49 -5.33
CA ILE A 107 3.48 -5.51 -4.77
C ILE A 107 2.54 -4.81 -3.79
N PHE A 108 1.24 -4.80 -4.10
CA PHE A 108 0.30 -3.84 -3.51
C PHE A 108 -1.00 -4.48 -3.04
N SER A 109 -1.51 -4.02 -1.89
CA SER A 109 -2.87 -4.31 -1.46
C SER A 109 -3.48 -3.14 -0.71
N VAL A 110 -4.76 -2.89 -0.97
CA VAL A 110 -5.66 -2.01 -0.21
C VAL A 110 -7.08 -2.55 -0.33
N PRO A 111 -7.97 -2.25 0.63
CA PRO A 111 -9.40 -2.47 0.44
C PRO A 111 -9.92 -1.64 -0.75
N TYR A 112 -10.71 -2.27 -1.62
CA TYR A 112 -11.39 -1.61 -2.73
C TYR A 112 -12.71 -2.29 -3.11
N ILE A 113 -13.63 -1.46 -3.61
CA ILE A 113 -14.93 -1.88 -4.15
C ILE A 113 -14.76 -2.29 -5.61
N SER A 114 -15.15 -3.53 -5.94
CA SER A 114 -15.05 -4.07 -7.32
C SER A 114 -16.29 -3.79 -8.18
N THR A 115 -17.34 -3.21 -7.61
CA THR A 115 -18.60 -2.94 -8.31
C THR A 115 -18.40 -1.90 -9.41
N PRO A 116 -18.72 -2.21 -10.68
CA PRO A 116 -18.59 -1.26 -11.78
C PRO A 116 -19.38 0.04 -11.53
N GLY A 117 -18.83 1.17 -11.97
CA GLY A 117 -19.49 2.49 -11.86
C GLY A 117 -19.29 3.20 -10.51
N HIS A 118 -18.65 2.56 -9.53
CA HIS A 118 -18.26 3.23 -8.28
C HIS A 118 -16.90 3.92 -8.44
N GLY A 119 -16.82 5.19 -8.04
CA GLY A 119 -15.56 5.92 -7.90
C GLY A 119 -14.97 5.76 -6.50
N THR A 120 -13.67 6.03 -6.37
CA THR A 120 -13.06 6.21 -5.04
C THR A 120 -13.75 7.33 -4.29
N VAL A 121 -14.04 7.09 -3.00
CA VAL A 121 -14.62 8.08 -2.10
C VAL A 121 -13.52 8.60 -1.19
N GLU A 122 -13.15 9.87 -1.33
CA GLU A 122 -12.33 10.59 -0.35
C GLU A 122 -13.23 11.05 0.80
N HIS A 123 -12.91 10.64 2.03
CA HIS A 123 -13.68 11.04 3.21
C HIS A 123 -13.40 12.48 3.61
N PHE A 124 -12.20 12.97 3.30
CA PHE A 124 -11.71 14.30 3.66
C PHE A 124 -11.02 14.99 2.47
N PRO A 125 -11.74 15.34 1.39
CA PRO A 125 -11.12 15.83 0.15
C PRO A 125 -10.30 17.13 0.33
N ASP A 126 -10.70 18.00 1.26
CA ASP A 126 -10.04 19.29 1.52
C ASP A 126 -9.09 19.24 2.74
N LEU A 127 -8.61 18.05 3.12
CA LEU A 127 -7.75 17.87 4.28
C LEU A 127 -6.44 18.63 4.12
N TYR A 128 -6.11 19.48 5.10
CA TYR A 128 -4.89 20.28 5.06
C TYR A 128 -4.24 20.38 6.45
N GLN A 129 -4.71 21.27 7.33
CA GLN A 129 -4.21 21.37 8.70
C GLN A 129 -5.17 20.71 9.67
N TYR A 130 -4.96 19.42 9.93
CA TYR A 130 -5.89 18.63 10.72
C TYR A 130 -5.31 18.12 12.03
N LYS A 131 -6.22 17.86 12.98
CA LYS A 131 -5.93 17.21 14.26
C LYS A 131 -7.07 16.27 14.62
N ILE A 132 -6.71 15.09 15.14
CA ILE A 132 -7.65 14.16 15.75
C ILE A 132 -7.73 14.47 17.25
N ILE A 133 -8.93 14.71 17.76
CA ILE A 133 -9.19 15.04 19.16
C ILE A 133 -9.99 13.90 19.79
N ASN A 134 -9.48 13.37 20.91
CA ASN A 134 -10.18 12.38 21.72
C ASN A 134 -11.20 13.10 22.62
N MET A 135 -12.47 12.73 22.48
CA MET A 135 -13.60 13.20 23.30
C MET A 135 -14.13 12.03 24.14
N ARG A 136 -14.96 12.33 25.15
CA ARG A 136 -15.59 11.28 25.98
C ARG A 136 -16.45 10.29 25.16
N GLN A 137 -17.03 10.73 24.05
CA GLN A 137 -17.94 9.93 23.21
C GLN A 137 -17.30 9.43 21.91
N GLY A 138 -16.00 9.62 21.70
CA GLY A 138 -15.33 9.18 20.47
C GLY A 138 -14.21 10.11 20.02
N LYS A 139 -13.79 9.98 18.77
CA LYS A 139 -12.77 10.84 18.15
C LYS A 139 -13.42 11.77 17.14
N ILE A 140 -12.94 13.01 17.06
CA ILE A 140 -13.32 13.96 16.02
C ILE A 140 -12.08 14.40 15.25
N LEU A 141 -12.23 14.70 13.97
CA LEU A 141 -11.21 15.34 13.16
C LEU A 141 -11.59 16.80 12.98
N LYS A 142 -10.72 17.71 13.40
CA LYS A 142 -10.81 19.13 13.07
C LYS A 142 -9.83 19.41 11.94
N ASN A 143 -10.28 20.10 10.90
CA ASN A 143 -9.47 20.50 9.76
C ASN A 143 -9.61 22.01 9.53
N ILE A 144 -8.54 22.64 9.06
CA ILE A 144 -8.58 23.96 8.43
C ILE A 144 -8.11 23.72 6.99
N THR A 145 -8.97 23.99 6.00
CA THR A 145 -8.64 23.81 4.58
C THR A 145 -7.54 24.78 4.14
N ALA A 146 -7.01 24.60 2.93
CA ALA A 146 -6.02 25.52 2.37
C ALA A 146 -6.55 26.96 2.25
N GLU A 147 -7.87 27.12 2.08
CA GLU A 147 -8.60 28.39 2.02
C GLU A 147 -8.94 28.96 3.41
N GLY A 148 -8.56 28.27 4.49
CA GLY A 148 -8.80 28.70 5.86
C GLY A 148 -10.19 28.32 6.42
N VAL A 149 -10.94 27.46 5.74
CA VAL A 149 -12.28 27.04 6.19
C VAL A 149 -12.16 25.98 7.29
N SER A 150 -12.83 26.19 8.43
CA SER A 150 -12.87 25.20 9.50
C SER A 150 -13.89 24.11 9.20
N GLN A 151 -13.46 22.85 9.23
CA GLN A 151 -14.31 21.67 9.08
C GLN A 151 -14.20 20.76 10.32
N THR A 152 -15.26 20.04 10.63
CA THR A 152 -15.27 19.05 11.72
C THR A 152 -15.97 17.78 11.26
N TYR A 153 -15.31 16.64 11.46
CA TYR A 153 -15.81 15.32 11.09
C TYR A 153 -15.92 14.45 12.33
N THR A 154 -17.04 13.74 12.46
CA THR A 154 -17.35 12.88 13.62
C THR A 154 -17.47 11.41 13.24
N ASN A 155 -17.73 11.10 11.97
CA ASN A 155 -17.84 9.74 11.47
C ASN A 155 -16.48 9.25 10.95
N LEU A 156 -15.56 8.97 11.87
CA LEU A 156 -14.20 8.56 11.55
C LEU A 156 -14.09 7.03 11.52
N THR A 157 -13.62 6.49 10.40
CA THR A 157 -13.27 5.08 10.28
C THR A 157 -11.79 4.90 10.55
N PHE A 158 -11.43 3.93 11.40
CA PHE A 158 -10.04 3.59 11.68
C PHE A 158 -9.80 2.11 11.37
N HIS A 159 -8.68 1.81 10.71
CA HIS A 159 -8.22 0.44 10.46
C HIS A 159 -6.84 0.18 11.07
N GLY A 160 -6.48 -1.10 11.22
CA GLY A 160 -5.20 -1.55 11.77
C GLY A 160 -5.22 -1.88 13.28
N GLY A 161 -4.15 -2.54 13.73
CA GLY A 161 -3.95 -2.98 15.13
C GLY A 161 -3.59 -1.83 16.09
N LYS A 162 -2.86 -2.11 17.18
CA LYS A 162 -2.47 -1.13 18.23
C LYS A 162 -1.86 0.15 17.61
N GLY A 163 -2.68 1.16 17.39
CA GLY A 163 -2.29 2.39 16.68
C GLY A 163 -3.45 3.07 15.94
N ASN A 164 -4.44 2.30 15.45
CA ASN A 164 -5.63 2.76 14.69
C ASN A 164 -5.31 3.92 13.72
N THR A 165 -5.03 3.60 12.46
CA THR A 165 -4.78 4.59 11.42
C THR A 165 -6.11 5.03 10.81
N LEU A 166 -6.29 6.35 10.64
CA LEU A 166 -7.51 6.91 10.06
C LEU A 166 -7.63 6.53 8.59
N GLU A 167 -8.76 5.96 8.19
CA GLU A 167 -9.10 5.77 6.77
C GLU A 167 -9.34 7.14 6.14
N MET A 168 -8.59 7.46 5.09
CA MET A 168 -8.77 8.70 4.32
C MET A 168 -9.72 8.51 3.15
N ARG A 169 -9.81 7.29 2.62
CA ARG A 169 -10.60 6.95 1.45
C ARG A 169 -11.02 5.49 1.40
N SER A 170 -12.10 5.24 0.67
CA SER A 170 -12.47 3.91 0.18
C SER A 170 -12.22 3.84 -1.32
N PHE A 171 -11.28 2.99 -1.75
CA PHE A 171 -10.97 2.85 -3.17
C PHE A 171 -12.07 2.13 -3.95
N SER A 172 -12.14 2.44 -5.25
CA SER A 172 -12.73 1.54 -6.24
C SER A 172 -11.64 0.90 -7.10
N GLU A 173 -11.90 -0.29 -7.61
CA GLU A 173 -10.93 -1.02 -8.45
C GLU A 173 -10.55 -0.20 -9.71
N SER A 174 -11.53 0.44 -10.36
CA SER A 174 -11.29 1.26 -11.55
C SER A 174 -10.38 2.45 -11.26
N SER A 175 -10.60 3.16 -10.16
CA SER A 175 -9.75 4.28 -9.77
C SER A 175 -8.33 3.84 -9.43
N LEU A 176 -8.13 2.67 -8.81
CA LEU A 176 -6.78 2.13 -8.57
C LEU A 176 -6.02 1.89 -9.87
N TRP A 177 -6.68 1.32 -10.88
CA TRP A 177 -6.10 1.18 -12.22
C TRP A 177 -5.73 2.52 -12.85
N ASP A 178 -6.57 3.53 -12.69
CA ASP A 178 -6.28 4.85 -13.23
C ASP A 178 -5.12 5.53 -12.50
N GLU A 179 -5.04 5.44 -11.18
CA GLU A 179 -3.92 6.00 -10.40
C GLU A 179 -2.59 5.32 -10.74
N LEU A 180 -2.57 3.99 -10.83
CA LEU A 180 -1.38 3.24 -11.24
C LEU A 180 -0.94 3.62 -12.67
N ARG A 181 -1.88 3.72 -13.63
CA ARG A 181 -1.54 4.13 -15.00
C ARG A 181 -1.03 5.57 -15.06
N LYS A 182 -1.67 6.50 -14.35
CA LYS A 182 -1.23 7.90 -14.27
C LYS A 182 0.18 8.03 -13.68
N ALA A 183 0.51 7.17 -12.71
CA ALA A 183 1.85 7.10 -12.12
C ALA A 183 2.90 6.42 -13.03
N GLY A 184 2.50 5.94 -14.22
CA GLY A 184 3.40 5.38 -15.23
C GLY A 184 3.55 3.86 -15.21
N PHE A 185 2.79 3.16 -14.36
CA PHE A 185 2.77 1.69 -14.37
C PHE A 185 2.04 1.16 -15.60
N LYS A 186 2.53 0.06 -16.18
CA LYS A 186 2.07 -0.50 -17.46
C LYS A 186 1.58 -1.93 -17.37
N ASP A 187 2.38 -2.82 -16.77
CA ASP A 187 1.99 -4.22 -16.56
C ASP A 187 1.36 -4.33 -15.18
N ILE A 188 0.04 -4.25 -15.14
CA ILE A 188 -0.74 -4.25 -13.90
C ILE A 188 -1.61 -5.50 -13.84
N LYS A 189 -1.45 -6.29 -12.78
CA LYS A 189 -2.09 -7.61 -12.62
C LYS A 189 -2.85 -7.68 -11.31
N LYS A 190 -4.05 -8.25 -11.34
CA LYS A 190 -4.86 -8.58 -10.15
C LYS A 190 -4.76 -10.07 -9.86
N TYR A 191 -4.52 -10.44 -8.61
CA TYR A 191 -4.35 -11.83 -8.18
C TYR A 191 -5.56 -12.33 -7.39
N ASN A 192 -6.66 -12.58 -8.11
CA ASN A 192 -7.93 -13.06 -7.55
C ASN A 192 -8.11 -14.59 -7.63
N GLN A 193 -7.06 -15.33 -8.02
CA GLN A 193 -7.07 -16.79 -8.07
C GLN A 193 -6.60 -17.39 -6.75
N SER A 194 -7.24 -18.47 -6.33
CA SER A 194 -6.83 -19.26 -5.16
C SER A 194 -5.73 -20.23 -5.56
N TYR A 195 -4.63 -20.20 -4.83
CA TYR A 195 -3.51 -21.15 -4.94
C TYR A 195 -3.41 -21.93 -3.63
N LYS A 196 -4.19 -23.02 -3.54
CA LYS A 196 -4.35 -23.82 -2.31
C LYS A 196 -3.03 -24.44 -1.86
N GLU A 197 -2.21 -24.85 -2.81
CA GLU A 197 -0.86 -25.38 -2.62
C GLU A 197 0.08 -24.40 -1.90
N TYR A 198 -0.18 -23.10 -1.99
CA TYR A 198 0.57 -22.03 -1.31
C TYR A 198 -0.22 -21.39 -0.16
N GLY A 199 -1.35 -22.00 0.24
CA GLY A 199 -2.22 -21.49 1.31
C GLY A 199 -2.96 -20.21 0.96
N ILE A 200 -3.11 -19.88 -0.33
CA ILE A 200 -3.84 -18.71 -0.80
C ILE A 200 -5.24 -19.16 -1.20
N VAL A 201 -6.24 -18.79 -0.39
CA VAL A 201 -7.63 -19.16 -0.63
C VAL A 201 -8.52 -17.94 -0.56
N TRP A 202 -9.08 -17.56 -1.70
CA TRP A 202 -10.18 -16.62 -1.81
C TRP A 202 -11.49 -17.41 -1.76
N THR A 203 -12.30 -17.13 -0.74
CA THR A 203 -13.69 -17.58 -0.65
C THR A 203 -14.61 -16.40 -0.92
N ASP A 204 -15.88 -16.64 -1.26
CA ASP A 204 -16.86 -15.57 -1.45
C ASP A 204 -17.00 -14.68 -0.20
N GLU A 205 -16.80 -15.26 0.99
CA GLU A 205 -16.78 -14.57 2.29
C GLU A 205 -15.49 -13.77 2.53
N HIS A 206 -14.36 -14.17 1.93
CA HIS A 206 -13.13 -13.38 1.91
C HIS A 206 -13.21 -12.22 0.93
N ILE A 207 -13.84 -12.39 -0.23
CA ILE A 207 -13.93 -11.35 -1.27
C ILE A 207 -14.77 -10.15 -0.79
N THR A 208 -15.68 -10.36 0.16
CA THR A 208 -16.47 -9.28 0.77
C THR A 208 -15.70 -8.44 1.80
N HIS A 209 -14.57 -8.94 2.33
CA HIS A 209 -13.80 -8.28 3.40
C HIS A 209 -12.33 -8.03 3.07
N CYS A 210 -11.78 -8.71 2.07
CA CYS A 210 -10.39 -8.65 1.65
C CYS A 210 -10.35 -8.53 0.13
N SER A 211 -9.80 -7.42 -0.35
CA SER A 211 -9.63 -7.21 -1.78
C SER A 211 -8.37 -7.95 -2.28
N PRO A 212 -8.42 -8.60 -3.45
CA PRO A 212 -7.26 -9.24 -4.05
C PRO A 212 -6.07 -8.28 -4.22
N PRO A 213 -4.82 -8.72 -3.96
CA PRO A 213 -3.64 -7.89 -4.16
C PRO A 213 -3.31 -7.75 -5.64
N LEU A 214 -2.51 -6.73 -5.94
CA LEU A 214 -2.11 -6.32 -7.28
C LEU A 214 -0.58 -6.34 -7.40
N THR A 215 -0.07 -6.55 -8.61
CA THR A 215 1.31 -6.17 -8.98
C THR A 215 1.27 -5.12 -10.08
N ALA A 216 2.26 -4.23 -10.09
CA ALA A 216 2.37 -3.18 -11.09
C ALA A 216 3.83 -2.89 -11.45
N ARG A 217 4.19 -2.88 -12.74
CA ARG A 217 5.56 -2.56 -13.21
C ARG A 217 5.67 -1.24 -13.98
N ILE A 218 6.80 -0.53 -13.82
CA ILE A 218 7.21 0.70 -14.56
C ILE A 218 7.86 0.36 -15.91
#